data_AF-A0A916IV03-F1
#
_entry.id   AF-A0A916IV03-F1
#
_cell.length_a   1.000
_cell.length_b   1.000
_cell.length_c   1.000
_cell.angle_alpha   90.00
_cell.angle_beta   90.00
_cell.angle_gamma   90.00
#
_symmetry.space_group_name_H-M   'P 1'
#
loop_
_entity.id
_entity.type
_entity.pdbx_description
1 polymer ?
#
loop_
_entity_poly.entity_id
_entity_poly.type
_entity_poly.pdbx_seq_one_letter_code
_entity_poly.pdbx_strand_id
1 'polypeptide(L)'
;MTALVDWAREHTCRLFPMSAQYSAGCGSQVEVNWQAEPPGSGGRPRHGAALQFDQDVIDAVYMADAAELARIGCKLTDVVSRWLAGDDIACLGSDRLVIPVGNGLLNH
;
A
#
# COMPACT_ATOMS: atom_id res chain seq x y z
N MET A 1 -11.76 8.16 -4.52
CA MET A 1 -10.96 7.25 -3.68
C MET A 1 -10.90 5.81 -4.20
N THR A 2 -11.95 5.24 -4.81
CA THR A 2 -11.92 3.86 -5.35
C THR A 2 -10.83 3.65 -6.41
N ALA A 3 -10.65 4.58 -7.35
CA ALA A 3 -9.61 4.49 -8.38
C ALA A 3 -8.18 4.38 -7.80
N LEU A 4 -7.87 5.13 -6.74
CA LEU A 4 -6.58 5.05 -6.05
C LEU A 4 -6.38 3.68 -5.38
N VAL A 5 -7.43 3.14 -4.75
CA VAL A 5 -7.39 1.82 -4.10
C VAL A 5 -7.19 0.71 -5.12
N ASP A 6 -7.93 0.76 -6.24
CA ASP A 6 -7.82 -0.23 -7.32
C ASP A 6 -6.46 -0.17 -8.01
N TRP A 7 -5.96 1.04 -8.30
CA TRP A 7 -4.62 1.24 -8.87
C TRP A 7 -3.52 0.76 -7.91
N ALA A 8 -3.60 1.14 -6.62
CA ALA A 8 -2.63 0.69 -5.63
C ALA A 8 -2.65 -0.85 -5.51
N ARG A 9 -3.84 -1.46 -5.52
CA ARG A 9 -4.00 -2.91 -5.51
C ARG A 9 -3.38 -3.56 -6.74
N GLU A 10 -3.64 -3.04 -7.93
CA GLU A 10 -3.09 -3.59 -9.18
C GLU A 10 -1.55 -3.68 -9.13
N HIS A 11 -0.89 -2.64 -8.63
CA HIS A 11 0.56 -2.56 -8.59
C HIS A 11 1.22 -3.20 -7.36
N THR A 12 0.51 -3.37 -6.25
CA THR A 12 1.09 -3.88 -4.99
C THR A 12 0.55 -5.24 -4.55
N CYS A 13 -0.48 -5.78 -5.20
CA CYS A 13 -1.10 -7.07 -4.83
C CYS A 13 -0.11 -8.25 -4.77
N ARG A 14 0.97 -8.21 -5.55
CA ARG A 14 2.00 -9.26 -5.56
C ARG A 14 2.97 -9.17 -4.38
N LEU A 15 3.03 -8.02 -3.71
CA LEU A 15 3.94 -7.77 -2.58
C LEU A 15 3.30 -8.13 -1.23
N PHE A 16 1.97 -8.12 -1.17
CA PHE A 16 1.22 -8.46 0.03
C PHE A 16 0.67 -9.91 -0.03
N PRO A 17 0.30 -10.50 1.12
CA PRO A 17 -0.32 -11.84 1.13
C PRO A 17 -1.61 -11.90 0.31
N MET A 18 -1.97 -13.09 -0.18
CA MET A 18 -3.20 -13.28 -0.97
C MET A 18 -4.48 -12.92 -0.19
N SER A 19 -4.44 -12.96 1.15
CA SER A 19 -5.53 -12.54 2.04
C SER A 19 -5.63 -11.02 2.22
N ALA A 20 -4.76 -10.23 1.57
CA ALA A 20 -4.74 -8.78 1.70
C ALA A 20 -5.98 -8.12 1.10
N GLN A 21 -6.62 -7.30 1.92
CA GLN A 21 -7.78 -6.49 1.58
C GLN A 21 -7.36 -5.02 1.52
N TYR A 22 -7.74 -4.36 0.43
CA TYR A 22 -7.47 -2.96 0.19
C TYR A 22 -8.73 -2.16 0.48
N SER A 23 -8.57 -1.07 1.23
CA SER A 23 -9.66 -0.17 1.60
C SER A 23 -9.16 1.27 1.58
N ALA A 24 -10.08 2.23 1.44
CA ALA A 24 -9.72 3.63 1.61
C ALA A 24 -9.56 3.92 3.11
N GLY A 25 -8.44 4.52 3.49
CA GLY A 25 -8.19 5.04 4.83
C GLY A 25 -8.61 6.49 4.97
N CYS A 26 -8.18 7.12 6.05
CA CYS A 26 -8.45 8.54 6.29
C CYS A 26 -7.69 9.42 5.29
N GLY A 27 -8.44 10.21 4.49
CA GLY A 27 -7.94 11.27 3.63
C GLY A 27 -7.12 10.79 2.43
N SER A 28 -5.86 10.43 2.66
CA SER A 28 -4.87 10.19 1.61
C SER A 28 -4.24 8.80 1.73
N GLN A 29 -4.90 7.89 2.45
CA GLN A 29 -4.34 6.59 2.78
C GLN A 29 -5.08 5.46 2.06
N VAL A 30 -4.33 4.47 1.58
CA VAL A 30 -4.86 3.16 1.18
C VAL A 30 -4.44 2.15 2.23
N GLU A 31 -5.44 1.55 2.82
CA GLU A 31 -5.34 0.58 3.90
C GLU A 31 -5.25 -0.83 3.34
N VAL A 32 -4.14 -1.52 3.63
CA VAL A 32 -3.90 -2.90 3.22
C VAL A 32 -3.89 -3.78 4.46
N ASN A 33 -4.91 -4.60 4.67
CA ASN A 33 -5.03 -5.44 5.86
C ASN A 33 -5.02 -6.91 5.47
N TRP A 34 -4.26 -7.76 6.16
CA TRP A 34 -4.23 -9.20 5.92
C TRP A 34 -4.29 -10.00 7.22
N GLN A 35 -4.80 -11.22 7.13
CA GLN A 35 -4.80 -12.16 8.26
C GLN A 35 -3.48 -12.92 8.26
N ALA A 36 -2.82 -13.01 9.44
CA ALA A 36 -1.55 -13.71 9.59
C ALA A 36 -1.64 -15.10 10.22
N GLU A 37 -2.83 -15.62 10.58
CA GLU A 37 -2.94 -16.91 11.25
C GLU A 37 -3.91 -17.90 10.59
N PRO A 38 -3.66 -19.21 10.73
CA PRO A 38 -4.56 -20.27 10.27
C PRO A 38 -5.88 -20.26 11.07
N PRO A 39 -6.96 -20.79 10.49
CA PRO A 39 -8.26 -20.85 11.16
C PRO A 39 -8.15 -21.65 12.47
N GLY A 40 -8.22 -20.96 13.62
CA GLY A 40 -8.19 -21.61 14.94
C GLY A 40 -7.71 -20.74 16.11
N SER A 41 -6.92 -19.68 15.87
CA SER A 41 -6.42 -18.80 16.94
C SER A 41 -7.46 -17.74 17.33
N GLY A 42 -8.01 -17.86 18.55
CA GLY A 42 -9.07 -17.01 19.12
C GLY A 42 -8.66 -15.58 19.51
N GLY A 43 -7.60 -15.02 18.93
CA GLY A 43 -7.17 -13.63 19.17
C GLY A 43 -6.64 -13.05 17.88
N ARG A 44 -7.19 -11.92 17.41
CA ARG A 44 -6.80 -11.29 16.14
C ARG A 44 -5.35 -10.77 16.19
N PRO A 45 -4.47 -11.17 15.26
CA PRO A 45 -3.40 -10.30 14.79
C PRO A 45 -3.85 -9.75 13.42
N ARG A 46 -4.39 -8.53 13.42
CA ARG A 46 -4.66 -7.78 12.19
C ARG A 46 -3.35 -7.13 11.75
N HIS A 47 -2.52 -7.84 11.01
CA HIS A 47 -1.40 -7.19 10.35
C HIS A 47 -1.96 -6.30 9.24
N GLY A 48 -1.44 -5.09 9.15
CA GLY A 48 -1.86 -4.17 8.12
C GLY A 48 -0.77 -3.16 7.83
N ALA A 49 -0.81 -2.65 6.60
CA ALA A 49 -0.09 -1.49 6.15
C ALA A 49 -1.06 -0.37 5.79
N ALA A 50 -0.59 0.86 5.87
CA ALA A 50 -1.26 2.04 5.33
C ALA A 50 -0.31 2.70 4.34
N LEU A 51 -0.65 2.65 3.06
CA LEU A 51 0.04 3.39 2.01
C LEU A 51 -0.44 4.85 2.09
N GLN A 52 0.41 5.75 2.56
CA GLN A 52 0.07 7.16 2.69
C GLN A 52 0.53 7.93 1.46
N PHE A 53 -0.41 8.38 0.64
CA PHE A 53 -0.13 9.12 -0.59
C PHE A 53 -0.11 10.63 -0.34
N ASP A 54 0.83 11.33 -0.97
CA ASP A 54 0.75 12.79 -1.07
C ASP A 54 -0.38 13.20 -2.02
N GLN A 55 -0.97 14.38 -1.79
CA GLN A 55 -2.05 14.91 -2.63
C GLN A 55 -1.65 15.00 -4.10
N ASP A 56 -0.40 15.37 -4.38
CA ASP A 56 0.14 15.46 -5.73
C ASP A 56 0.10 14.10 -6.46
N VAL A 57 0.37 12.99 -5.75
CA VAL A 57 0.30 11.64 -6.32
C VAL A 57 -1.15 11.24 -6.57
N ILE A 58 -2.06 11.62 -5.67
CA ILE A 58 -3.49 11.38 -5.85
C ILE A 58 -3.98 12.11 -7.11
N ASP A 59 -3.64 13.39 -7.25
CA ASP A 59 -4.03 14.21 -8.40
C ASP A 59 -3.44 13.63 -9.69
N ALA A 60 -2.17 13.20 -9.66
CA ALA A 60 -1.54 12.51 -10.78
C ALA A 60 -2.29 11.22 -11.15
N VAL A 61 -2.66 10.37 -10.19
CA VAL A 61 -3.43 9.15 -10.49
C VAL A 61 -4.80 9.45 -11.11
N TYR A 62 -5.39 10.60 -10.78
CA TYR A 62 -6.67 11.02 -11.34
C TYR A 62 -6.57 11.70 -12.72
N MET A 63 -5.43 12.29 -13.06
CA MET A 63 -5.26 13.07 -14.29
C MET A 63 -4.31 12.44 -15.32
N ALA A 64 -3.46 11.51 -14.91
CA ALA A 64 -2.44 10.89 -15.75
C ALA A 64 -3.03 9.93 -16.78
N ASP A 65 -2.30 9.76 -17.88
CA ASP A 65 -2.61 8.74 -18.88
C ASP A 65 -2.19 7.33 -18.41
N ALA A 66 -2.62 6.31 -19.14
CA ALA A 66 -2.35 4.91 -18.79
C ALA A 66 -0.85 4.56 -18.73
N ALA A 67 -0.01 5.23 -19.54
CA ALA A 67 1.43 4.96 -19.55
C ALA A 67 2.12 5.59 -18.33
N GLU A 68 1.70 6.79 -17.96
CA GLU A 68 2.19 7.48 -16.77
C GLU A 68 1.70 6.79 -15.48
N LEU A 69 0.45 6.32 -15.43
CA LEU A 69 -0.07 5.49 -14.34
C LEU A 69 0.75 4.22 -14.13
N ALA A 70 1.12 3.52 -15.22
CA ALA A 70 1.95 2.33 -15.15
C ALA A 70 3.36 2.65 -14.62
N ARG A 71 3.94 3.78 -15.02
CA ARG A 71 5.27 4.23 -14.56
C ARG A 71 5.26 4.57 -13.07
N ILE A 72 4.28 5.35 -12.62
CA ILE A 72 4.09 5.68 -11.19
C ILE A 72 3.84 4.38 -10.41
N GLY A 73 3.08 3.44 -10.98
CA GLY A 73 2.77 2.15 -10.39
C GLY A 73 4.00 1.27 -10.18
N CYS A 74 4.90 1.19 -11.16
CA CYS A 74 6.17 0.47 -11.00
C CYS A 74 7.02 1.05 -9.85
N LYS A 75 7.11 2.37 -9.75
CA LYS A 75 7.83 3.02 -8.64
C LYS A 75 7.17 2.76 -7.28
N LEU A 76 5.84 2.71 -7.24
CA LEU A 76 5.09 2.33 -6.04
C LEU A 76 5.48 0.91 -5.59
N THR A 77 5.51 -0.04 -6.53
CA THR A 77 5.95 -1.41 -6.27
C THR A 77 7.37 -1.44 -5.69
N ASP A 78 8.32 -0.67 -6.24
CA ASP A 78 9.70 -0.61 -5.74
C ASP A 78 9.82 0.00 -4.34
N VAL A 79 9.01 1.03 -4.05
CA VAL A 79 8.97 1.65 -2.71
C VAL A 79 8.42 0.65 -1.70
N VAL A 80 7.25 0.07 -1.98
CA VAL A 80 6.61 -0.89 -1.08
C VAL A 80 7.50 -2.13 -0.89
N SER A 81 8.12 -2.64 -1.96
CA SER A 81 9.04 -3.79 -1.88
C SER A 81 10.24 -3.49 -0.98
N ARG A 82 10.85 -2.30 -1.10
CA ARG A 82 11.96 -1.90 -0.21
C ARG A 82 11.54 -1.76 1.25
N TRP A 83 10.36 -1.22 1.51
CA TRP A 83 9.81 -1.11 2.86
C TRP A 83 9.49 -2.48 3.46
N LEU A 84 9.02 -3.43 2.64
CA LEU A 84 8.77 -4.80 3.09
C LEU A 84 10.04 -5.64 3.25
N ALA A 85 11.08 -5.37 2.46
CA ALA A 85 12.36 -6.07 2.51
C ALA A 85 13.29 -5.56 3.62
N GLY A 86 13.15 -4.28 4.02
CA GLY A 86 13.87 -3.72 5.16
C GLY A 86 13.29 -4.23 6.47
N ASP A 87 13.67 -5.44 6.89
CA ASP A 87 13.74 -6.08 8.22
C ASP A 87 12.83 -5.66 9.42
N ASP A 88 11.81 -4.81 9.27
CA ASP A 88 11.03 -4.23 10.39
C ASP A 88 9.58 -4.71 10.48
N ILE A 89 9.15 -5.68 9.67
CA ILE A 89 7.83 -6.32 9.85
C ILE A 89 7.81 -7.14 11.15
N ALA A 90 8.96 -7.59 11.64
CA ALA A 90 9.10 -8.34 12.88
C ALA A 90 9.02 -7.48 14.15
N CYS A 91 9.22 -6.16 14.05
CA CYS A 91 9.24 -5.24 15.20
C CYS A 91 7.91 -4.52 15.45
N LEU A 92 6.93 -4.65 14.55
CA LEU A 92 5.62 -4.01 14.68
C LEU A 92 4.72 -4.80 15.63
N GLY A 93 5.05 -4.69 16.92
CA GLY A 93 4.13 -4.97 18.00
C GLY A 93 2.88 -4.12 17.83
N SER A 94 1.84 -4.71 17.26
CA SER A 94 0.45 -4.24 17.29
C SER A 94 0.08 -2.95 16.54
N ASP A 95 1.03 -2.19 16.02
CA ASP A 95 0.75 -0.96 15.25
C ASP A 95 0.99 -1.13 13.75
N ARG A 96 0.14 -0.50 12.95
CA ARG A 96 0.05 -0.68 11.50
C ARG A 96 1.27 -0.09 10.79
N LEU A 97 1.85 -0.79 9.80
CA LEU A 97 2.98 -0.27 9.01
C LEU A 97 2.52 0.90 8.13
N VAL A 98 2.92 2.13 8.44
CA VAL A 98 2.65 3.28 7.55
C VAL A 98 3.79 3.40 6.53
N ILE A 99 3.47 3.22 5.26
CA ILE A 99 4.41 3.37 4.14
C ILE A 99 4.18 4.76 3.52
N PRO A 100 5.09 5.73 3.71
CA PRO A 100 4.97 7.04 3.09
C PRO A 100 5.26 6.92 1.58
N VAL A 101 4.21 7.15 0.79
CA VAL A 101 4.23 7.19 -0.67
C VAL A 101 4.19 8.65 -1.11
N GLY A 102 5.34 9.31 -0.99
CA GLY A 102 5.45 10.74 -1.28
C GLY A 102 5.83 11.07 -2.73
N ASN A 103 6.12 12.37 -2.95
CA ASN A 103 6.57 12.94 -4.23
C ASN A 103 7.78 12.26 -4.90
N GLY A 104 8.50 11.38 -4.22
CA GLY A 104 9.51 10.52 -4.83
C GLY A 104 8.96 9.64 -5.97
N LEU A 105 7.66 9.35 -5.99
CA LEU A 105 7.02 8.69 -7.14
C LEU A 105 6.95 9.56 -8.39
N LEU A 106 6.73 10.87 -8.22
CA LEU A 106 6.56 11.83 -9.31
C LEU A 106 7.89 12.40 -9.83
N ASN A 107 8.99 12.23 -9.08
CA ASN A 107 10.32 12.66 -9.53
C ASN A 107 10.73 11.96 -10.83
N HIS A 108 11.04 12.75 -11.86
CA HIS A 108 11.20 12.31 -13.25
C HIS A 108 12.53 11.61 -13.52
#